data_AF-A0A2Z2KQ48-F1
#
_entry.id   AF-A0A2Z2KQ48-F1
#
_cell.length_a   1.000
_cell.length_b   1.000
_cell.length_c   1.000
_cell.angle_alpha   90.00
_cell.angle_beta   90.00
_cell.angle_gamma   90.00
#
_symmetry.space_group_name_H-M   'P 1'
#
loop_
_entity.id
_entity.type
_entity.pdbx_description
1 polymer ?
#
loop_
_entity_poly.entity_id
_entity_poly.type
_entity_poly.pdbx_seq_one_letter_code
_entity_poly.pdbx_strand_id
1 'polypeptide(L)' 'MVVIKKLELSIDLTRPAEEITEAIITIMEFFPGRQLGILQQVDQNIGDMLAAVQPKDEEPAAAKEAKKETP' A
#
# COMPACT_ATOMS: atom_id res chain seq x y z
N MET A 1 -10.61 29.88 5.82
CA MET A 1 -10.28 28.44 5.71
C MET A 1 -8.83 28.28 6.12
N VAL A 2 -8.55 27.54 7.19
CA VAL A 2 -7.17 27.28 7.64
C VAL A 2 -6.59 26.19 6.74
N VAL A 3 -5.42 26.45 6.14
CA VAL A 3 -4.71 25.48 5.30
C VAL A 3 -3.48 25.02 6.07
N ILE A 4 -3.50 23.79 6.55
CA ILE A 4 -2.32 23.18 7.18
C ILE A 4 -1.38 22.70 6.07
N LYS A 5 -0.15 23.21 6.09
CA LYS A 5 0.86 22.91 5.05
C LYS A 5 1.93 21.92 5.50
N LYS A 6 2.09 21.73 6.81
CA LYS A 6 3.11 20.85 7.39
C LYS A 6 2.56 20.20 8.65
N LEU A 7 2.82 18.91 8.79
CA LEU A 7 2.55 18.11 9.98
C LEU A 7 3.89 17.47 10.40
N GLU A 8 4.21 17.53 11.69
CA GLU A 8 5.36 16.84 12.27
C GLU A 8 4.85 15.69 13.14
N LEU A 9 5.27 14.46 12.83
CA LEU A 9 4.87 13.24 13.53
C LEU A 9 6.09 12.64 14.23
N SER A 10 5.92 12.23 15.48
CA SER A 10 6.86 11.33 16.16
C SER A 10 6.35 9.91 15.96
N ILE A 11 7.25 9.01 15.53
CA ILE A 11 6.89 7.64 15.14
C ILE A 11 7.59 6.64 16.08
N ASP A 12 6.84 5.70 16.66
CA ASP A 12 7.37 4.58 17.44
C ASP A 12 7.77 3.39 16.56
N LEU A 13 9.07 3.26 16.28
CA LEU A 13 9.59 2.19 15.44
C LEU A 13 9.46 0.78 16.04
N THR A 14 9.02 0.62 17.29
CA THR A 14 8.71 -0.69 17.87
C THR A 14 7.41 -1.29 17.32
N ARG A 15 6.55 -0.46 16.69
CA ARG A 15 5.21 -0.82 16.21
C ARG A 15 4.95 -0.30 14.76
N PRO A 16 5.82 -0.63 13.80
CA PRO A 16 5.91 0.08 12.53
C PRO A 16 4.63 0.06 11.69
N ALA A 17 3.93 -1.07 11.62
CA ALA A 17 2.69 -1.17 10.83
C ALA A 17 1.55 -0.31 11.42
N GLU A 18 1.46 -0.28 12.74
CA GLU A 18 0.44 0.47 13.47
C GLU A 18 0.69 1.97 13.33
N GLU A 19 1.94 2.41 13.52
CA GLU A 19 2.32 3.81 13.34
C GLU A 19 2.10 4.32 11.91
N ILE A 20 2.42 3.51 10.88
CA ILE A 20 2.15 3.89 9.49
C ILE A 20 0.64 4.09 9.27
N THR A 21 -0.17 3.19 9.85
CA THR A 21 -1.63 3.27 9.75
C THR A 21 -2.17 4.53 10.43
N GLU A 22 -1.71 4.83 11.65
CA GLU A 22 -2.10 6.03 12.39
C GLU A 22 -1.66 7.32 11.70
N ALA A 23 -0.46 7.35 11.12
CA ALA A 23 0.02 8.49 10.34
C ALA A 23 -0.87 8.75 9.11
N ILE A 24 -1.25 7.69 8.39
CA ILE A 24 -2.17 7.82 7.23
C ILE A 24 -3.52 8.37 7.69
N ILE A 25 -4.11 7.80 8.75
CA ILE A 25 -5.40 8.26 9.30
C ILE A 25 -5.33 9.74 9.66
N THR A 26 -4.30 10.15 10.40
CA THR A 26 -4.08 11.54 10.82
C THR A 26 -3.97 12.48 9.62
N ILE A 27 -3.23 12.08 8.58
CA ILE A 27 -3.10 12.89 7.36
C ILE A 27 -4.47 13.02 6.67
N MET A 28 -5.28 11.96 6.62
CA MET A 28 -6.57 11.97 5.93
C MET A 28 -7.57 12.98 6.51
N GLU A 29 -7.49 13.29 7.81
CA GLU A 29 -8.33 14.30 8.46
C GLU A 29 -8.15 15.70 7.86
N PHE A 30 -6.98 15.99 7.29
CA PHE A 30 -6.69 17.28 6.63
C PHE A 30 -7.13 17.34 5.17
N PHE A 31 -7.60 16.23 4.58
CA PHE A 31 -7.99 16.13 3.18
C PHE A 31 -9.43 15.60 2.97
N PRO A 32 -10.45 16.23 3.57
CA PRO A 32 -11.83 15.81 3.38
C PRO A 32 -12.25 15.91 1.91
N GLY A 33 -12.93 14.88 1.41
CA GLY A 33 -13.36 14.75 0.02
C GLY A 33 -12.28 14.23 -0.95
N ARG A 34 -11.03 14.06 -0.50
CA ARG A 34 -9.94 13.51 -1.32
C ARG A 34 -9.37 12.19 -0.80
N GLN A 35 -9.94 11.64 0.27
CA GLN A 35 -9.39 10.47 0.96
C GLN A 35 -9.25 9.26 0.05
N LEU A 36 -10.29 8.93 -0.73
CA LEU A 36 -10.26 7.77 -1.62
C LEU A 36 -9.11 7.83 -2.63
N GLY A 37 -8.93 8.96 -3.30
CA GLY A 37 -7.88 9.13 -4.29
C GLY A 37 -6.48 9.06 -3.68
N ILE A 38 -6.29 9.60 -2.47
CA ILE A 38 -5.00 9.51 -1.78
C ILE A 38 -4.73 8.07 -1.33
N LEU A 39 -5.72 7.38 -0.75
CA LEU A 39 -5.58 5.99 -0.31
C LEU A 39 -5.29 5.03 -1.46
N GLN A 40 -5.90 5.23 -2.64
CA GLN A 40 -5.58 4.45 -3.84
C GLN A 40 -4.13 4.64 -4.30
N GLN A 41 -3.59 5.86 -4.21
CA GLN A 41 -2.18 6.12 -4.54
C GLN A 41 -1.23 5.45 -3.53
N VAL A 42 -1.59 5.50 -2.25
CA VAL A 42 -0.82 4.83 -1.19
C VAL A 42 -0.84 3.30 -1.40
N ASP A 43 -2.00 2.72 -1.68
CA ASP A 43 -2.16 1.29 -1.99
C ASP A 43 -1.27 0.85 -3.15
N GLN A 44 -1.31 1.57 -4.28
CA GLN A 44 -0.46 1.28 -5.43
C GLN A 44 1.03 1.34 -5.08
N ASN A 45 1.48 2.40 -4.40
CA ASN A 45 2.90 2.56 -4.04
C ASN A 45 3.38 1.44 -3.11
N ILE A 46 2.56 1.04 -2.13
CA ILE A 46 2.88 -0.08 -1.24
C ILE A 46 2.91 -1.38 -2.03
N GLY A 47 1.95 -1.61 -2.93
CA GLY A 47 1.93 -2.77 -3.82
C GLY A 47 3.18 -2.90 -4.66
N ASP A 48 3.65 -1.79 -5.25
CA ASP A 48 4.89 -1.73 -6.04
C ASP A 48 6.12 -2.04 -5.17
N MET A 49 6.17 -1.50 -3.95
CA MET A 49 7.24 -1.82 -2.99
C MET A 49 7.23 -3.30 -2.60
N LEU A 50 6.04 -3.87 -2.36
CA LEU A 50 5.88 -5.29 -2.05
C LEU A 50 6.33 -6.17 -3.23
N ALA A 51 5.98 -5.81 -4.46
CA ALA A 51 6.43 -6.51 -5.66
C ALA A 51 7.95 -6.46 -5.83
N ALA A 52 8.59 -5.35 -5.45
CA ALA A 52 10.04 -5.18 -5.53
C ALA A 52 10.82 -6.03 -4.50
N VAL A 53 10.22 -6.33 -3.35
CA VAL A 53 10.86 -7.14 -2.29
C VAL A 53 10.47 -8.62 -2.34
N GLN A 54 9.41 -8.97 -3.08
CA GLN A 54 9.03 -10.36 -3.28
C GLN A 54 10.08 -11.08 -4.16
N PRO A 55 10.59 -12.25 -3.72
CA PRO A 55 11.45 -13.06 -4.56
C PRO A 55 10.67 -13.53 -5.79
N LYS A 56 11.31 -13.49 -6.97
CA LYS A 56 10.71 -13.81 -8.28
C LYS A 56 10.32 -15.29 -8.48
N ASP A 57 10.37 -16.11 -7.43
CA ASP A 57 10.27 -17.58 -7.50
C ASP A 57 8.86 -18.13 -7.24
N GLU A 58 7.82 -17.36 -7.56
CA GLU A 58 6.47 -17.92 -7.74
C GLU A 58 5.97 -17.61 -9.16
N GLU A 59 6.48 -18.39 -10.12
CA GLU A 59 5.68 -18.67 -11.32
C GLU A 59 4.32 -19.21 -10.84
N PRO A 60 3.18 -18.61 -11.25
CA PRO A 60 1.90 -19.16 -10.89
C PRO A 60 1.79 -20.58 -11.44
N ALA A 61 1.62 -21.55 -10.53
CA ALA A 61 1.40 -22.96 -10.82
C ALA A 61 0.15 -23.24 -11.68
N ALA A 62 -0.61 -22.20 -12.08
CA ALA A 62 -1.80 -22.30 -12.91
C ALA A 62 -1.53 -22.52 -14.42
N ALA A 63 -0.29 -22.42 -14.90
CA ALA A 63 0.00 -22.57 -16.33
C ALA A 63 0.31 -24.01 -16.81
N LYS A 64 0.36 -25.02 -15.92
CA LYS A 64 0.77 -26.38 -16.30
C LYS A 64 -0.38 -27.35 -16.62
N GLU A 65 -1.64 -26.99 -16.40
CA GLU A 65 -2.77 -27.90 -16.68
C GLU A 65 -3.38 -27.74 -18.08
N ALA A 66 -3.11 -26.65 -18.82
CA ALA A 66 -3.70 -26.44 -20.15
C ALA A 66 -2.98 -27.16 -21.32
N LYS A 67 -2.00 -28.03 -21.05
CA LYS A 67 -1.20 -28.71 -22.11
C LYS A 67 -1.29 -30.24 -22.13
N LYS A 68 -2.19 -30.86 -21.34
CA LYS A 68 -2.35 -32.33 -21.32
C LYS A 68 -3.66 -32.87 -21.91
N GLU A 69 -4.59 -32.02 -22.36
CA GLU A 69 -5.80 -32.49 -23.04
C GLU A 69 -5.79 -32.09 -24.51
N THR A 70 -5.09 -32.86 -25.33
CA THR A 70 -5.53 -33.12 -26.70
C THR A 70 -5.01 -34.51 -27.10
N PRO A 71 -5.87 -35.53 -27.18
CA PRO A 71 -5.50 -36.82 -27.80
C PRO A 71 -5.34 -36.69 -29.32
#